data_AF-A0A0F9HBM3-F1
#
_entry.id   AF-A0A0F9HBM3-F1
#
_cell.length_a   1.000
_cell.length_b   1.000
_cell.length_c   1.000
_cell.angle_alpha   90.00
_cell.angle_beta   90.00
_cell.angle_gamma   90.00
#
_symmetry.space_group_name_H-M   'P 1'
#
loop_
_entity.id
_entity.type
_entity.pdbx_description
1 polymer ?
#
loop_
_entity_poly.entity_id
_entity_poly.type
_entity_poly.pdbx_seq_one_letter_code
_entity_poly.pdbx_strand_id
1 'polypeptide(L)' 'MFDTILIANRGEIACRVIATAHKLGLRCVAVHS' A
#
# COMPACT_ATOMS: atom_id res chain seq x y z
N MET A 1 -14.22 1.93 -8.95
CA MET A 1 -12.82 1.46 -8.82
C MET A 1 -12.16 2.30 -7.75
N PHE A 2 -11.35 1.70 -6.87
CA PHE A 2 -10.73 2.43 -5.75
C PHE A 2 -9.52 3.24 -6.22
N ASP A 3 -9.32 4.42 -5.66
CA ASP A 3 -8.13 5.26 -5.91
C ASP A 3 -7.09 5.18 -4.78
N THR A 4 -7.48 4.66 -3.62
CA THR A 4 -6.65 4.59 -2.39
C THR A 4 -6.85 3.27 -1.67
N ILE A 5 -5.75 2.71 -1.13
CA ILE A 5 -5.78 1.51 -0.29
C ILE A 5 -5.06 1.73 1.05
N LEU A 6 -5.60 1.14 2.12
CA LEU A 6 -4.99 1.11 3.45
C LEU A 6 -4.18 -0.19 3.61
N ILE A 7 -2.91 -0.07 4.00
CA ILE A 7 -1.99 -1.17 4.28
C ILE A 7 -1.95 -1.38 5.79
N ALA A 8 -2.75 -2.34 6.27
CA ALA A 8 -2.77 -2.80 7.66
C ALA A 8 -1.68 -3.86 7.93
N ASN A 9 -0.45 -3.60 7.49
CA ASN A 9 0.70 -4.49 7.68
C ASN A 9 2.00 -3.68 7.75
N ARG A 10 3.11 -4.31 8.15
CA ARG A 10 4.44 -3.69 8.29
C ARG A 10 5.54 -4.48 7.56
N GLY A 11 6.74 -3.89 7.51
CA GLY A 11 7.94 -4.53 6.99
C GLY A 11 7.88 -4.81 5.48
N GLU A 12 8.61 -5.82 5.04
CA GLU A 12 8.80 -6.13 3.62
C GLU A 12 7.49 -6.34 2.86
N ILE A 13 6.50 -6.98 3.48
CA ILE A 13 5.20 -7.24 2.84
C ILE A 13 4.45 -5.93 2.57
N ALA A 14 4.50 -4.96 3.48
CA ALA A 14 3.90 -3.64 3.25
C ALA A 14 4.57 -2.95 2.06
N CYS A 15 5.91 -2.93 2.03
CA CYS A 15 6.68 -2.36 0.91
C CYS A 15 6.35 -3.03 -0.44
N ARG A 16 6.21 -4.36 -0.47
CA ARG A 16 5.88 -5.13 -1.67
C ARG A 16 4.49 -4.80 -2.22
N VAL A 17 3.50 -4.66 -1.34
CA VAL A 17 2.14 -4.28 -1.74
C VAL A 17 2.11 -2.85 -2.26
N ILE A 18 2.76 -1.90 -1.55
CA ILE A 18 2.86 -0.50 -1.97
C ILE A 18 3.50 -0.38 -3.36
N ALA A 19 4.59 -1.12 -3.61
CA ALA A 19 5.26 -1.11 -4.91
C ALA A 19 4.34 -1.58 -6.06
N THR A 20 3.50 -2.59 -5.80
CA THR A 20 2.53 -3.06 -6.80
C THR A 20 1.40 -2.04 -7.00
N ALA A 21 0.87 -1.49 -5.92
CA ALA A 21 -0.21 -0.51 -5.96
C ALA A 21 0.20 0.78 -6.69
N HIS A 22 1.44 1.25 -6.51
CA HIS A 22 1.98 2.38 -7.29
C HIS A 22 2.05 2.10 -8.79
N LYS A 23 2.43 0.88 -9.20
CA LYS A 23 2.43 0.48 -10.63
C LYS A 23 1.02 0.49 -11.23
N LEU A 24 0.00 0.31 -10.39
CA LEU A 24 -1.42 0.36 -10.76
C LEU A 24 -2.03 1.77 -10.65
N GLY A 25 -1.25 2.78 -10.26
CA GLY A 25 -1.73 4.16 -10.10
C GLY A 25 -2.56 4.39 -8.83
N LEU A 26 -2.46 3.52 -7.83
CA LEU A 26 -3.20 3.62 -6.58
C LEU A 26 -2.40 4.37 -5.51
N ARG A 27 -3.09 5.22 -4.74
CA ARG A 27 -2.52 5.83 -3.53
C ARG A 27 -2.50 4.83 -2.38
N CYS A 28 -1.44 4.84 -1.58
CA CYS A 28 -1.28 3.93 -0.45
C CYS A 28 -1.19 4.71 0.88
N VAL A 29 -1.91 4.24 1.89
CA VAL A 29 -1.79 4.72 3.28
C VAL A 29 -1.33 3.55 4.14
N ALA A 30 -0.23 3.69 4.88
CA ALA A 30 0.26 2.64 5.78
C ALA A 30 0.06 3.05 7.24
N VAL A 31 -0.30 2.09 8.09
CA VAL A 31 -0.36 2.28 9.54
C VAL A 31 0.92 1.76 10.20
N HIS A 32 1.38 2.44 11.23
CA HIS A 32 2.50 2.01 12.07
C HIS A 32 2.15 2.23 13.56
N SER A 33 2.92 1.60 14.46
CA SER A 33 2.86 1.85 15.91
C SER A 33 3.92 2.86 16.35
#